data_AF-A0A1H1L232-F1
#
_entry.id   AF-A0A1H1L232-F1
#
_cell.length_a   1.000
_cell.length_b   1.000
_cell.length_c   1.000
_cell.angle_alpha   90.00
_cell.angle_beta   90.00
_cell.angle_gamma   90.00
#
_symmetry.space_group_name_H-M   'P 1'
#
loop_
_entity.id
_entity.type
_entity.pdbx_description
1 polymer ?
#
loop_
_entity_poly.entity_id
_entity_poly.type
_entity_poly.pdbx_seq_one_letter_code
_entity_poly.pdbx_strand_id
1 'polypeptide(L)'
;MNLPRRDFLKGTLAATATAAFATRLSAETPKSPGREYYELRCYRLKADTRLKADANPTLLDAYLEGALLPALDKLGVKNTGVFTELDINKDTATSTPKPGSPVWVLIPHATLDSFVQVSATLNADPAVQAAGAAYLQAPKAAPAFERIDSWLLLAFAGMPRLELPAFSRDRVPTRVFEMRDYESHSELKALSKMTMFNDGEIPLMKDLGMNPVFYGQALAGPDLPHLRYITSGPDLATHLVGWKKFGSDPRWTSMKNDPRYADNTSRNTSRFLAPKPYSQI
;
A
#
# COMPACT_ATOMS: atom_id res chain seq x y z
N MET A 1 36.68 22.71 22.93
CA MET A 1 37.48 21.47 22.95
C MET A 1 36.57 20.35 22.46
N ASN A 2 36.73 19.95 21.19
CA ASN A 2 35.89 18.96 20.52
C ASN A 2 36.33 17.55 20.95
N LEU A 3 35.41 16.73 21.44
CA LEU A 3 35.64 15.30 21.62
C LEU A 3 34.86 14.53 20.53
N PRO A 4 35.53 13.69 19.71
CA PRO A 4 34.87 12.91 18.68
C PRO A 4 34.15 11.69 19.27
N ARG A 5 32.86 11.53 18.96
CA ARG A 5 32.01 10.39 19.32
C ARG A 5 32.29 9.16 18.43
N ARG A 6 33.51 8.62 18.43
CA ARG A 6 33.81 7.35 17.75
C ARG A 6 34.90 6.58 18.50
N ASP A 7 34.64 6.18 19.73
CA ASP A 7 35.44 5.17 20.43
C ASP A 7 34.59 4.48 21.52
N PHE A 8 33.50 3.85 21.10
CA PHE A 8 32.83 2.88 21.97
C PHE A 8 32.67 1.58 21.19
N LEU A 9 33.11 0.50 21.84
CA LEU A 9 33.06 -0.91 21.42
C LEU A 9 34.32 -1.44 20.71
N LYS A 10 35.38 -1.61 21.50
CA LYS A 10 36.33 -2.73 21.35
C LYS A 10 36.28 -3.58 22.62
N GLY A 11 36.10 -4.88 22.47
CA GLY A 11 35.97 -5.89 23.53
C GLY A 11 34.63 -6.61 23.39
N THR A 12 34.52 -7.92 23.13
CA THR A 12 35.41 -9.04 23.41
C THR A 12 35.07 -10.22 22.49
N LEU A 13 36.06 -11.05 22.18
CA LEU A 13 35.99 -12.28 21.37
C LEU A 13 35.47 -13.49 22.19
N ALA A 14 34.61 -14.27 21.52
CA ALA A 14 34.47 -15.73 21.49
C ALA A 14 34.27 -16.59 22.77
N ALA A 15 33.14 -17.32 22.82
CA ALA A 15 33.12 -18.77 23.08
C ALA A 15 31.76 -19.39 22.68
N THR A 16 31.83 -20.50 21.95
CA THR A 16 30.78 -21.38 21.41
C THR A 16 30.15 -22.31 22.45
N ALA A 17 28.84 -22.60 22.34
CA ALA A 17 28.27 -23.97 22.38
C ALA A 17 26.75 -23.98 22.13
N THR A 18 26.33 -24.94 21.33
CA THR A 18 24.99 -25.31 20.88
C THR A 18 24.02 -25.72 22.02
N ALA A 19 22.81 -25.18 21.98
CA ALA A 19 21.62 -25.83 22.54
C ALA A 19 20.46 -25.66 21.55
N ALA A 20 20.14 -26.76 20.85
CA ALA A 20 18.99 -26.87 19.99
C ALA A 20 17.71 -26.88 20.83
N PHE A 21 16.97 -25.78 20.84
CA PHE A 21 15.54 -25.77 21.17
C PHE A 21 14.76 -25.67 19.87
N ALA A 22 14.58 -26.83 19.22
CA ALA A 22 13.54 -27.00 18.23
C ALA A 22 12.20 -27.16 18.96
N THR A 23 11.60 -26.05 19.40
CA THR A 23 10.17 -26.02 19.67
C THR A 23 9.45 -26.09 18.33
N ARG A 24 9.12 -27.31 17.90
CA ARG A 24 8.09 -27.54 16.89
C ARG A 24 6.76 -27.10 17.47
N LEU A 25 6.39 -25.85 17.23
CA LEU A 25 5.00 -25.40 17.31
C LEU A 25 4.26 -26.00 16.11
N SER A 26 3.86 -27.27 16.24
CA SER A 26 2.78 -27.80 15.41
C SER A 26 1.47 -27.24 15.95
N ALA A 27 0.97 -26.22 15.26
CA ALA A 27 -0.43 -25.85 15.28
C ALA A 27 -0.94 -25.86 13.83
N GLU A 28 -1.18 -27.05 13.29
CA GLU A 28 -2.09 -27.21 12.15
C GLU A 28 -3.52 -27.03 12.67
N THR A 29 -3.91 -25.76 12.84
CA THR A 29 -5.31 -25.39 12.69
C THR A 29 -5.60 -25.34 11.20
N PRO A 30 -6.69 -25.95 10.69
CA PRO A 30 -7.15 -25.67 9.35
C PRO A 30 -7.53 -24.18 9.32
N LYS A 31 -6.61 -23.34 8.85
CA LYS A 31 -6.86 -21.91 8.70
C LYS A 31 -7.96 -21.78 7.65
N SER A 32 -9.16 -21.44 8.09
CA SER A 32 -10.05 -20.59 7.29
C SER A 32 -9.15 -19.58 6.58
N PRO A 33 -9.26 -19.36 5.26
CA PRO A 33 -8.37 -18.45 4.57
C PRO A 33 -8.42 -17.11 5.30
N GLY A 34 -7.32 -16.77 5.97
CA GLY A 34 -7.25 -15.61 6.83
C GLY A 34 -7.44 -14.34 6.02
N ARG A 35 -7.73 -13.24 6.71
CA ARG A 35 -7.66 -11.90 6.10
C ARG A 35 -6.22 -11.64 5.69
N GLU A 36 -6.02 -11.17 4.47
CA GLU A 36 -4.72 -10.72 3.98
C GLU A 36 -4.21 -9.53 4.80
N TYR A 37 -2.90 -9.34 4.74
CA TYR A 37 -2.23 -8.13 5.16
C TYR A 37 -1.76 -7.40 3.91
N TYR A 38 -1.71 -6.08 3.96
CA TYR A 38 -1.16 -5.27 2.88
C TYR A 38 -0.03 -4.42 3.42
N GLU A 39 1.13 -4.48 2.78
CA GLU A 39 2.12 -3.42 2.90
C GLU A 39 1.84 -2.38 1.82
N LEU A 40 1.69 -1.12 2.21
CA LEU A 40 1.68 -0.02 1.27
C LEU A 40 2.90 0.86 1.53
N ARG A 41 3.78 0.98 0.54
CA ARG A 41 4.91 1.90 0.59
C ARG A 41 4.62 3.16 -0.20
N CYS A 42 5.09 4.30 0.30
CA CYS A 42 5.11 5.59 -0.39
C CYS A 42 6.55 6.05 -0.54
N TYR A 43 7.07 5.98 -1.76
CA TYR A 43 8.38 6.54 -2.11
C TYR A 43 8.20 8.00 -2.49
N ARG A 44 8.51 8.90 -1.54
CA ARG A 44 8.53 10.34 -1.81
C ARG A 44 9.72 10.68 -2.69
N LEU A 45 9.52 11.50 -3.71
CA LEU A 45 10.55 11.82 -4.69
C LEU A 45 11.07 13.25 -4.60
N LYS A 46 10.24 14.20 -4.14
CA LYS A 46 10.66 15.59 -3.98
C LYS A 46 11.61 15.73 -2.80
N ALA A 47 12.65 16.55 -2.98
CA ALA A 47 13.55 16.95 -1.92
C ALA A 47 12.78 17.52 -0.71
N ASP A 48 13.29 17.25 0.48
CA ASP A 48 12.73 17.71 1.74
C ASP A 48 13.89 18.06 2.70
N THR A 49 13.59 18.24 3.97
CA THR A 49 14.55 18.56 5.03
C THR A 49 15.67 17.52 5.19
N ARG A 50 15.51 16.28 4.67
CA ARG A 50 16.49 15.20 4.81
C ARG A 50 17.52 15.17 3.68
N LEU A 51 17.09 15.29 2.43
CA LEU A 51 17.93 15.37 1.24
C LEU A 51 17.59 16.61 0.39
N LYS A 52 18.64 17.27 -0.09
CA LYS A 52 18.57 18.55 -0.82
C LYS A 52 18.36 18.41 -2.33
N ALA A 53 18.37 17.18 -2.84
CA ALA A 53 18.21 16.89 -4.26
C ALA A 53 16.97 16.03 -4.45
N ASP A 54 16.20 16.32 -5.50
CA ASP A 54 15.09 15.48 -5.91
C ASP A 54 15.62 14.08 -6.26
N ALA A 55 14.79 13.08 -5.98
CA ALA A 55 15.07 11.72 -6.35
C ALA A 55 14.99 11.53 -7.86
N ASN A 56 15.84 10.65 -8.39
CA ASN A 56 15.72 10.20 -9.76
C ASN A 56 14.70 9.03 -9.86
N PRO A 57 13.47 9.26 -10.36
CA PRO A 57 12.45 8.21 -10.45
C PRO A 57 12.88 7.03 -11.33
N THR A 58 13.78 7.23 -12.30
CA THR A 58 14.25 6.15 -13.17
C THR A 58 15.05 5.10 -12.41
N LEU A 59 15.80 5.48 -11.36
CA LEU A 59 16.50 4.52 -10.50
C LEU A 59 15.50 3.66 -9.72
N LEU A 60 14.44 4.28 -9.21
CA LEU A 60 13.38 3.58 -8.50
C LEU A 60 12.60 2.66 -9.46
N ASP A 61 12.19 3.16 -10.62
CA ASP A 61 11.46 2.38 -11.63
C ASP A 61 12.26 1.14 -12.04
N ALA A 62 13.57 1.29 -12.34
CA ALA A 62 14.44 0.17 -12.69
C ALA A 62 14.56 -0.88 -11.57
N TYR A 63 14.62 -0.46 -10.30
CA TYR A 63 14.63 -1.38 -9.17
C TYR A 63 13.29 -2.10 -8.97
N LEU A 64 12.19 -1.36 -9.02
CA LEU A 64 10.85 -1.93 -8.83
C LEU A 64 10.55 -2.97 -9.92
N GLU A 65 10.80 -2.63 -11.18
CA GLU A 65 10.53 -3.49 -12.34
C GLU A 65 11.53 -4.65 -12.46
N GLY A 66 12.83 -4.36 -12.36
CA GLY A 66 13.89 -5.31 -12.67
C GLY A 66 14.32 -6.19 -11.49
N ALA A 67 14.12 -5.76 -10.25
CA ALA A 67 14.60 -6.46 -9.06
C ALA A 67 13.46 -6.84 -8.10
N LEU A 68 12.66 -5.88 -7.66
CA LEU A 68 11.66 -6.10 -6.60
C LEU A 68 10.51 -7.01 -7.07
N LEU A 69 9.83 -6.65 -8.16
CA LEU A 69 8.66 -7.40 -8.64
C LEU A 69 9.01 -8.85 -9.00
N PRO A 70 10.09 -9.16 -9.74
CA PRO A 70 10.48 -10.55 -10.01
C PRO A 70 10.80 -11.34 -8.74
N ALA A 71 11.38 -10.69 -7.72
CA ALA A 71 11.70 -11.36 -6.46
C ALA A 71 10.45 -11.61 -5.60
N LEU A 72 9.52 -10.66 -5.53
CA LEU A 72 8.19 -10.87 -4.93
C LEU A 72 7.46 -12.04 -5.61
N ASP A 73 7.51 -12.08 -6.94
CA ASP A 73 6.89 -13.14 -7.72
C ASP A 73 7.45 -14.54 -7.40
N LYS A 74 8.76 -14.66 -7.18
CA LYS A 74 9.43 -15.90 -6.75
C LYS A 74 9.02 -16.33 -5.34
N LEU A 75 8.72 -15.37 -4.47
CA LEU A 75 8.22 -15.61 -3.11
C LEU A 75 6.70 -15.87 -3.07
N GLY A 76 6.04 -15.95 -4.23
CA GLY A 76 4.61 -16.19 -4.33
C GLY A 76 3.75 -14.96 -3.98
N VAL A 77 4.35 -13.79 -3.83
CA VAL A 77 3.63 -12.52 -3.65
C VAL A 77 3.21 -12.02 -5.03
N LYS A 78 1.90 -12.05 -5.30
CA LYS A 78 1.30 -11.69 -6.59
C LYS A 78 0.45 -10.44 -6.47
N ASN A 79 0.10 -9.83 -7.60
CA ASN A 79 -0.74 -8.63 -7.67
C ASN A 79 -0.13 -7.45 -6.89
N THR A 80 1.18 -7.24 -7.03
CA THR A 80 1.83 -6.03 -6.52
C THR A 80 1.48 -4.85 -7.41
N GLY A 81 0.79 -3.85 -6.84
CA GLY A 81 0.43 -2.63 -7.55
C GLY A 81 1.52 -1.57 -7.43
N VAL A 82 1.83 -0.88 -8.53
CA VAL A 82 2.74 0.26 -8.53
C VAL A 82 2.08 1.45 -9.21
N PHE A 83 2.00 2.58 -8.51
CA PHE A 83 1.19 3.72 -8.94
C PHE A 83 1.92 5.06 -8.79
N THR A 84 1.53 6.02 -9.63
CA THR A 84 1.81 7.46 -9.47
C THR A 84 0.50 8.24 -9.39
N GLU A 85 0.53 9.49 -8.94
CA GLU A 85 -0.70 10.28 -8.80
C GLU A 85 -1.09 11.01 -10.09
N LEU A 86 -2.39 11.25 -10.22
CA LEU A 86 -3.01 12.05 -11.27
C LEU A 86 -3.64 13.31 -10.68
N ASP A 87 -3.56 14.41 -11.41
CA ASP A 87 -4.45 15.56 -11.23
C ASP A 87 -5.70 15.33 -12.09
N ILE A 88 -6.89 15.54 -11.50
CA ILE A 88 -8.18 15.27 -12.14
C ILE A 88 -8.97 16.56 -12.30
N ASN A 89 -9.47 16.80 -13.51
CA ASN A 89 -10.59 17.71 -13.74
C ASN A 89 -11.87 16.88 -13.86
N LYS A 90 -12.73 16.96 -12.84
CA LYS A 90 -13.98 16.19 -12.77
C LYS A 90 -15.06 16.71 -13.73
N ASP A 91 -15.05 17.99 -14.05
CA ASP A 91 -16.06 18.61 -14.91
C ASP A 91 -15.88 18.18 -16.36
N THR A 92 -14.62 18.06 -16.80
CA THR A 92 -14.26 17.59 -18.14
C THR A 92 -13.93 16.10 -18.21
N ALA A 93 -13.93 15.40 -17.07
CA ALA A 93 -13.50 14.01 -16.93
C ALA A 93 -12.12 13.74 -17.57
N THR A 94 -11.17 14.65 -17.34
CA THR A 94 -9.80 14.52 -17.84
C THR A 94 -8.79 14.40 -16.69
N SER A 95 -7.65 13.78 -16.99
CA SER A 95 -6.55 13.61 -16.05
C SER A 95 -5.20 13.94 -16.67
N THR A 96 -4.29 14.47 -15.86
CA THR A 96 -2.87 14.63 -16.22
C THR A 96 -1.98 13.99 -15.16
N PRO A 97 -0.82 13.43 -15.51
CA PRO A 97 0.17 12.98 -14.53
C PRO A 97 0.56 14.13 -13.60
N LYS A 98 0.57 13.88 -12.29
CA LYS A 98 0.98 14.86 -11.29
C LYS A 98 2.50 14.90 -11.16
N PRO A 99 3.19 15.99 -11.59
CA PRO A 99 4.64 16.02 -11.63
C PRO A 99 5.29 15.92 -10.23
N GLY A 100 6.28 15.03 -10.11
CA GLY A 100 6.97 14.76 -8.85
C GLY A 100 6.07 14.15 -7.76
N SER A 101 4.95 13.53 -8.15
CA SER A 101 4.15 12.72 -7.22
C SER A 101 4.96 11.56 -6.66
N PRO A 102 4.65 11.09 -5.44
CA PRO A 102 5.27 9.89 -4.90
C PRO A 102 4.90 8.66 -5.74
N VAL A 103 5.73 7.62 -5.64
CA VAL A 103 5.43 6.28 -6.15
C VAL A 103 4.84 5.45 -5.02
N TRP A 104 3.65 4.90 -5.23
CA TRP A 104 2.95 4.04 -4.29
C TRP A 104 3.13 2.57 -4.69
N VAL A 105 3.49 1.71 -3.74
CA VAL A 105 3.67 0.27 -3.97
C VAL A 105 2.82 -0.53 -2.99
N LEU A 106 1.80 -1.23 -3.49
CA LEU A 106 0.89 -2.07 -2.72
C LEU A 106 1.32 -3.54 -2.86
N ILE A 107 1.70 -4.17 -1.75
CA ILE A 107 2.21 -5.54 -1.70
C ILE A 107 1.26 -6.37 -0.80
N PRO A 108 0.50 -7.33 -1.36
CA PRO A 108 -0.35 -8.21 -0.56
C PRO A 108 0.44 -9.37 0.06
N HIS A 109 0.13 -9.65 1.32
CA HIS A 109 0.72 -10.73 2.10
C HIS A 109 -0.38 -11.63 2.64
N ALA A 110 -0.29 -12.93 2.35
CA ALA A 110 -1.26 -13.91 2.86
C ALA A 110 -1.25 -14.02 4.39
N THR A 111 -0.13 -13.68 5.04
CA THR A 111 0.07 -13.74 6.49
C THR A 111 1.00 -12.62 6.96
N LEU A 112 0.95 -12.29 8.26
CA LEU A 112 1.92 -11.38 8.86
C LEU A 112 3.36 -11.92 8.77
N ASP A 113 3.55 -13.24 8.87
CA ASP A 113 4.87 -13.86 8.65
C ASP A 113 5.40 -13.59 7.24
N SER A 114 4.54 -13.60 6.22
CA SER A 114 4.96 -13.25 4.84
C SER A 114 5.50 -11.82 4.78
N PHE A 115 4.86 -10.86 5.44
CA PHE A 115 5.36 -9.47 5.52
C PHE A 115 6.78 -9.41 6.12
N VAL A 116 7.01 -10.10 7.25
CA VAL A 116 8.32 -10.13 7.92
C VAL A 116 9.38 -10.83 7.06
N GLN A 117 9.05 -12.00 6.50
CA GLN A 117 10.01 -12.83 5.75
C GLN A 117 10.38 -12.24 4.39
N VAL A 118 9.43 -11.62 3.69
CA VAL A 118 9.68 -11.01 2.38
C VAL A 118 10.74 -9.91 2.50
N SER A 119 10.61 -9.02 3.49
CA SER A 119 11.60 -7.94 3.69
C SER A 119 13.00 -8.49 3.95
N ALA A 120 13.12 -9.47 4.86
CA ALA A 120 14.41 -10.10 5.17
C ALA A 120 15.02 -10.82 3.96
N THR A 121 14.18 -11.56 3.21
CA THR A 121 14.62 -12.33 2.04
C THR A 121 15.10 -11.42 0.91
N LEU A 122 14.35 -10.37 0.59
CA LEU A 122 14.72 -9.42 -0.47
C LEU A 122 16.06 -8.72 -0.18
N ASN A 123 16.32 -8.37 1.08
CA ASN A 123 17.56 -7.71 1.47
C ASN A 123 18.78 -8.65 1.39
N ALA A 124 18.58 -9.95 1.59
CA ALA A 124 19.63 -10.95 1.57
C ALA A 124 19.85 -11.58 0.18
N ASP A 125 18.92 -11.41 -0.77
CA ASP A 125 18.97 -12.04 -2.09
C ASP A 125 20.05 -11.39 -3.00
N PRO A 126 21.12 -12.10 -3.39
CA PRO A 126 22.15 -11.57 -4.27
C PRO A 126 21.63 -11.16 -5.65
N ALA A 127 20.58 -11.81 -6.16
CA ALA A 127 19.98 -11.45 -7.44
C ALA A 127 19.25 -10.10 -7.36
N VAL A 128 18.57 -9.82 -6.24
CA VAL A 128 17.96 -8.51 -5.97
C VAL A 128 19.04 -7.46 -5.81
N GLN A 129 20.12 -7.76 -5.07
CA GLN A 129 21.23 -6.84 -4.88
C GLN A 129 21.92 -6.48 -6.20
N ALA A 130 22.14 -7.46 -7.08
CA ALA A 130 22.75 -7.26 -8.39
C ALA A 130 21.84 -6.47 -9.34
N ALA A 131 20.58 -6.90 -9.50
CA ALA A 131 19.62 -6.22 -10.39
C ALA A 131 19.25 -4.82 -9.90
N GLY A 132 19.26 -4.60 -8.58
CA GLY A 132 18.94 -3.33 -7.93
C GLY A 132 20.14 -2.44 -7.63
N ALA A 133 21.35 -2.79 -8.06
CA ALA A 133 22.58 -2.14 -7.58
C ALA A 133 22.57 -0.61 -7.72
N ALA A 134 22.11 -0.09 -8.86
CA ALA A 134 22.05 1.35 -9.13
C ALA A 134 21.11 2.10 -8.15
N TYR A 135 20.04 1.44 -7.69
CA TYR A 135 19.13 1.96 -6.69
C TYR A 135 19.69 1.82 -5.27
N LEU A 136 20.15 0.61 -4.92
CA LEU A 136 20.60 0.27 -3.56
C LEU A 136 21.88 1.01 -3.15
N GLN A 137 22.72 1.36 -4.12
CA GLN A 137 23.99 2.03 -3.92
C GLN A 137 23.95 3.50 -4.38
N ALA A 138 22.76 4.05 -4.63
CA ALA A 138 22.58 5.42 -5.07
C ALA A 138 23.26 6.41 -4.10
N PRO A 139 24.14 7.31 -4.57
CA PRO A 139 24.83 8.24 -3.70
C PRO A 139 23.84 9.27 -3.14
N LYS A 140 24.11 9.78 -1.93
CA LYS A 140 23.28 10.81 -1.27
C LYS A 140 22.96 12.02 -2.15
N ALA A 141 23.88 12.41 -3.03
CA ALA A 141 23.73 13.55 -3.93
C ALA A 141 22.84 13.28 -5.16
N ALA A 142 22.56 12.01 -5.47
CA ALA A 142 21.65 11.59 -6.54
C ALA A 142 20.80 10.41 -6.05
N PRO A 143 19.88 10.65 -5.09
CA PRO A 143 19.13 9.59 -4.44
C PRO A 143 18.07 8.99 -5.36
N ALA A 144 17.65 7.75 -5.09
CA ALA A 144 16.53 7.13 -5.79
C ALA A 144 15.15 7.42 -5.14
N PHE A 145 15.15 7.94 -3.92
CA PHE A 145 13.97 8.41 -3.20
C PHE A 145 14.38 9.36 -2.07
N GLU A 146 13.46 10.22 -1.65
CA GLU A 146 13.62 11.08 -0.47
C GLU A 146 13.04 10.48 0.82
N ARG A 147 11.98 9.69 0.78
CA ARG A 147 11.53 8.97 1.98
C ARG A 147 10.73 7.77 1.56
N ILE A 148 10.79 6.72 2.37
CA ILE A 148 9.84 5.62 2.29
C ILE A 148 9.00 5.70 3.56
N ASP A 149 7.71 5.96 3.40
CA ASP A 149 6.73 5.64 4.42
C ASP A 149 6.15 4.26 4.13
N SER A 150 5.86 3.48 5.16
CA SER A 150 5.21 2.17 5.01
C SER A 150 4.07 2.04 6.00
N TRP A 151 2.96 1.47 5.53
CA TRP A 151 1.81 1.10 6.34
C TRP A 151 1.63 -0.42 6.29
N LEU A 152 1.38 -1.00 7.46
CA LEU A 152 0.87 -2.37 7.55
C LEU A 152 -0.63 -2.29 7.75
N LEU A 153 -1.38 -2.89 6.83
CA LEU A 153 -2.84 -2.89 6.82
C LEU A 153 -3.36 -4.32 6.99
N LEU A 154 -4.49 -4.48 7.70
CA LEU A 154 -5.23 -5.73 7.78
C LEU A 154 -6.48 -5.65 6.92
N ALA A 155 -6.70 -6.62 6.04
CA ALA A 155 -7.88 -6.65 5.19
C ALA A 155 -9.18 -6.61 5.99
N PHE A 156 -10.22 -6.02 5.40
CA PHE A 156 -11.54 -5.98 6.00
C PHE A 156 -12.22 -7.36 5.97
N ALA A 157 -13.17 -7.60 6.86
CA ALA A 157 -13.91 -8.86 6.88
C ALA A 157 -14.81 -9.02 5.63
N GLY A 158 -15.41 -7.93 5.16
CA GLY A 158 -16.27 -7.89 3.96
C GLY A 158 -15.50 -8.03 2.64
N MET A 159 -14.18 -7.90 2.66
CA MET A 159 -13.30 -8.14 1.52
C MET A 159 -11.93 -8.61 2.03
N PRO A 160 -11.82 -9.91 2.40
CA PRO A 160 -10.68 -10.43 3.15
C PRO A 160 -9.41 -10.56 2.33
N ARG A 161 -9.47 -10.36 1.01
CA ARG A 161 -8.36 -10.49 0.07
C ARG A 161 -8.45 -9.41 -1.00
N LEU A 162 -7.32 -9.07 -1.58
CA LEU A 162 -7.24 -8.22 -2.75
C LEU A 162 -7.98 -8.89 -3.91
N GLU A 163 -8.83 -8.12 -4.60
CA GLU A 163 -9.49 -8.57 -5.83
C GLU A 163 -8.92 -7.80 -7.01
N LEU A 164 -8.47 -8.51 -8.05
CA LEU A 164 -8.03 -7.90 -9.30
C LEU A 164 -9.26 -7.70 -10.21
N PRO A 165 -9.66 -6.44 -10.51
CA PRO A 165 -10.78 -6.19 -11.39
C PRO A 165 -10.58 -6.83 -12.78
N ALA A 166 -11.66 -7.30 -13.40
CA ALA A 166 -11.58 -8.00 -14.68
C ALA A 166 -10.89 -7.16 -15.78
N PHE A 167 -11.26 -5.89 -15.91
CA PHE A 167 -10.65 -4.96 -16.87
C PHE A 167 -9.16 -4.70 -16.61
N SER A 168 -8.67 -5.04 -15.41
CA SER A 168 -7.29 -4.79 -15.00
C SER A 168 -6.30 -5.84 -15.53
N ARG A 169 -6.80 -7.03 -15.90
CA ARG A 169 -5.98 -8.16 -16.34
C ARG A 169 -5.17 -7.88 -17.59
N ASP A 170 -5.75 -7.12 -18.52
CA ASP A 170 -5.12 -6.78 -19.80
C ASP A 170 -4.16 -5.56 -19.69
N ARG A 171 -4.04 -4.99 -18.48
CA ARG A 171 -3.14 -3.89 -18.15
C ARG A 171 -3.23 -2.66 -19.07
N VAL A 172 -4.41 -2.37 -19.60
CA VAL A 172 -4.64 -1.22 -20.47
C VAL A 172 -4.24 0.09 -19.75
N PRO A 173 -3.53 1.03 -20.39
CA PRO A 173 -3.04 2.24 -19.71
C PRO A 173 -4.11 3.24 -19.26
N THR A 174 -5.34 3.13 -19.77
CA THR A 174 -6.46 4.03 -19.43
C THR A 174 -7.01 3.80 -18.03
N ARG A 175 -6.67 2.67 -17.40
CA ARG A 175 -7.15 2.29 -16.07
C ARG A 175 -6.83 3.38 -15.06
N VAL A 176 -7.81 3.68 -14.22
CA VAL A 176 -7.68 4.62 -13.12
C VAL A 176 -7.97 3.93 -11.80
N PHE A 177 -7.25 4.34 -10.76
CA PHE A 177 -7.46 3.89 -9.40
C PHE A 177 -7.67 5.13 -8.51
N GLU A 178 -8.45 5.00 -7.45
CA GLU A 178 -8.60 6.05 -6.45
C GLU A 178 -8.35 5.46 -5.08
N MET A 179 -7.23 5.87 -4.48
CA MET A 179 -6.89 5.53 -3.11
C MET A 179 -7.51 6.56 -2.16
N ARG A 180 -8.23 6.07 -1.16
CA ARG A 180 -8.89 6.92 -0.17
C ARG A 180 -8.51 6.53 1.25
N ASP A 181 -8.20 7.55 2.04
CA ASP A 181 -7.89 7.47 3.46
C ASP A 181 -8.99 8.09 4.27
N TYR A 182 -9.51 7.35 5.25
CA TYR A 182 -10.53 7.82 6.17
C TYR A 182 -9.92 7.79 7.57
N GLU A 183 -9.55 8.96 8.06
CA GLU A 183 -8.99 9.17 9.39
C GLU A 183 -10.12 9.40 10.39
N SER A 184 -9.93 8.92 11.62
CA SER A 184 -10.89 9.06 12.72
C SER A 184 -10.22 9.68 13.93
N HIS A 185 -10.99 10.38 14.76
CA HIS A 185 -10.45 11.02 15.98
C HIS A 185 -10.32 10.04 17.17
N SER A 186 -10.66 8.77 17.01
CA SER A 186 -10.43 7.70 17.99
C SER A 186 -10.47 6.33 17.34
N GLU A 187 -9.88 5.32 17.99
CA GLU A 187 -9.88 3.93 17.55
C GLU A 187 -11.30 3.35 17.48
N LEU A 188 -12.17 3.68 18.45
CA LEU A 188 -13.56 3.23 18.43
C LEU A 188 -14.34 3.79 17.23
N LYS A 189 -14.08 5.05 16.85
CA LYS A 189 -14.69 5.65 15.66
C LYS A 189 -14.13 5.04 14.36
N ALA A 190 -12.83 4.76 14.31
CA ALA A 190 -12.26 4.02 13.19
C ALA A 190 -12.90 2.63 13.03
N LEU A 191 -13.05 1.88 14.13
CA LEU A 191 -13.72 0.57 14.13
C LEU A 191 -15.21 0.67 13.74
N SER A 192 -15.91 1.72 14.19
CA SER A 192 -17.29 2.00 13.75
C SER A 192 -17.37 2.22 12.23
N LYS A 193 -16.44 3.00 11.64
CA LYS A 193 -16.40 3.20 10.19
C LYS A 193 -16.05 1.91 9.44
N MET A 194 -15.13 1.10 9.95
CA MET A 194 -14.83 -0.21 9.38
C MET A 194 -16.05 -1.13 9.41
N THR A 195 -16.83 -1.10 10.50
CA THR A 195 -18.11 -1.83 10.61
C THR A 195 -19.10 -1.37 9.55
N MET A 196 -19.26 -0.06 9.35
CA MET A 196 -20.11 0.50 8.28
C MET A 196 -19.72 -0.01 6.89
N PHE A 197 -18.42 -0.12 6.61
CA PHE A 197 -17.93 -0.69 5.34
C PHE A 197 -18.28 -2.17 5.20
N ASN A 198 -18.03 -2.98 6.24
CA ASN A 198 -18.32 -4.41 6.24
C ASN A 198 -19.82 -4.69 6.13
N ASP A 199 -20.65 -3.92 6.83
CA ASP A 199 -22.10 -4.11 6.91
C ASP A 199 -22.82 -3.71 5.61
N GLY A 200 -22.26 -2.80 4.80
CA GLY A 200 -22.96 -2.40 3.57
C GLY A 200 -22.22 -1.57 2.52
N GLU A 201 -21.21 -0.76 2.84
CA GLU A 201 -20.55 0.03 1.76
C GLU A 201 -19.80 -0.86 0.77
N ILE A 202 -19.13 -1.93 1.23
CA ILE A 202 -18.39 -2.84 0.33
C ILE A 202 -19.34 -3.51 -0.68
N PRO A 203 -20.43 -4.19 -0.27
CA PRO A 203 -21.42 -4.72 -1.21
C PRO A 203 -21.98 -3.65 -2.15
N LEU A 204 -22.32 -2.47 -1.62
CA LEU A 204 -22.87 -1.38 -2.43
C LEU A 204 -21.89 -0.91 -3.51
N MET A 205 -20.61 -0.72 -3.17
CA MET A 205 -19.57 -0.32 -4.13
C MET A 205 -19.38 -1.40 -5.22
N LYS A 206 -19.46 -2.69 -4.85
CA LYS A 206 -19.41 -3.80 -5.80
C LYS A 206 -20.62 -3.79 -6.75
N ASP A 207 -21.84 -3.66 -6.22
CA ASP A 207 -23.08 -3.59 -7.00
C ASP A 207 -23.07 -2.43 -8.00
N LEU A 208 -22.50 -1.29 -7.61
CA LEU A 208 -22.42 -0.09 -8.45
C LEU A 208 -21.24 -0.12 -9.44
N GLY A 209 -20.49 -1.22 -9.49
CA GLY A 209 -19.38 -1.39 -10.43
C GLY A 209 -18.21 -0.46 -10.15
N MET A 210 -17.95 -0.11 -8.88
CA MET A 210 -16.82 0.73 -8.48
C MET A 210 -15.50 -0.06 -8.35
N ASN A 211 -15.55 -1.37 -8.60
CA ASN A 211 -14.42 -2.30 -8.67
C ASN A 211 -13.37 -2.06 -7.57
N PRO A 212 -13.71 -2.32 -6.30
CA PRO A 212 -12.74 -2.21 -5.24
C PRO A 212 -11.59 -3.19 -5.45
N VAL A 213 -10.37 -2.74 -5.13
CA VAL A 213 -9.15 -3.54 -5.18
C VAL A 213 -8.84 -4.12 -3.81
N PHE A 214 -8.90 -3.30 -2.76
CA PHE A 214 -8.77 -3.75 -1.38
C PHE A 214 -9.40 -2.76 -0.39
N TYR A 215 -9.65 -3.21 0.84
CA TYR A 215 -9.93 -2.37 2.02
C TYR A 215 -9.04 -2.83 3.18
N GLY A 216 -8.36 -1.90 3.85
CA GLY A 216 -7.37 -2.20 4.89
C GLY A 216 -7.50 -1.31 6.11
N GLN A 217 -7.49 -1.92 7.29
CA GLN A 217 -7.36 -1.25 8.58
C GLN A 217 -5.88 -0.97 8.82
N ALA A 218 -5.49 0.27 9.07
CA ALA A 218 -4.10 0.56 9.41
C ALA A 218 -3.76 0.06 10.81
N LEU A 219 -2.77 -0.84 10.90
CA LEU A 219 -2.23 -1.37 12.14
C LEU A 219 -0.99 -0.60 12.59
N ALA A 220 -0.19 -0.15 11.63
CA ALA A 220 1.04 0.60 11.84
C ALA A 220 1.28 1.56 10.66
N GLY A 221 1.97 2.66 10.93
CA GLY A 221 2.32 3.69 9.95
C GLY A 221 1.94 5.10 10.42
N PRO A 222 2.24 6.14 9.62
CA PRO A 222 1.79 7.50 9.90
C PRO A 222 0.26 7.64 9.98
N ASP A 223 -0.21 8.66 10.71
CA ASP A 223 -1.59 9.14 10.72
C ASP A 223 -2.65 8.13 11.23
N LEU A 224 -2.28 7.29 12.21
CA LEU A 224 -3.25 6.42 12.89
C LEU A 224 -4.20 7.23 13.81
N PRO A 225 -5.47 6.79 13.99
CA PRO A 225 -6.11 5.64 13.35
C PRO A 225 -6.81 6.00 12.03
N HIS A 226 -6.69 5.11 11.04
CA HIS A 226 -7.41 5.25 9.78
C HIS A 226 -7.67 3.90 9.11
N LEU A 227 -8.53 3.93 8.11
CA LEU A 227 -8.63 2.89 7.09
C LEU A 227 -8.21 3.45 5.74
N ARG A 228 -7.78 2.56 4.85
CA ARG A 228 -7.42 2.87 3.47
C ARG A 228 -8.05 1.86 2.52
N TYR A 229 -8.49 2.32 1.36
CA TYR A 229 -9.02 1.46 0.31
C TYR A 229 -8.73 2.02 -1.08
N ILE A 230 -8.85 1.15 -2.09
CA ILE A 230 -8.77 1.55 -3.51
C ILE A 230 -10.04 1.10 -4.24
N THR A 231 -10.68 2.02 -4.94
CA THR A 231 -11.65 1.73 -6.01
C THR A 231 -11.04 1.99 -7.38
N SER A 232 -11.63 1.48 -8.45
CA SER A 232 -11.02 1.55 -9.78
C SER A 232 -12.02 1.48 -10.93
N GLY A 233 -11.56 1.92 -12.11
CA GLY A 233 -12.31 1.82 -13.36
C GLY A 233 -11.41 1.62 -14.58
N PRO A 234 -11.98 1.13 -15.69
CA PRO A 234 -11.24 0.97 -16.96
C PRO A 234 -10.78 2.31 -17.55
N ASP A 235 -11.45 3.39 -17.15
CA ASP A 235 -11.15 4.77 -17.48
C ASP A 235 -11.74 5.71 -16.42
N LEU A 236 -11.32 6.98 -16.46
CA LEU A 236 -11.75 8.03 -15.54
C LEU A 236 -13.25 8.32 -15.61
N ALA A 237 -13.84 8.36 -16.80
CA ALA A 237 -15.26 8.68 -16.96
C ALA A 237 -16.14 7.59 -16.30
N THR A 238 -15.82 6.31 -16.55
CA THR A 238 -16.49 5.17 -15.93
C THR A 238 -16.37 5.21 -14.41
N HIS A 239 -15.17 5.50 -13.89
CA HIS A 239 -14.93 5.62 -12.45
C HIS A 239 -15.74 6.75 -11.80
N LEU A 240 -15.80 7.92 -12.43
CA LEU A 240 -16.60 9.06 -11.94
C LEU A 240 -18.10 8.78 -11.98
N VAL A 241 -18.59 8.05 -12.99
CA VAL A 241 -19.99 7.61 -13.05
C VAL A 241 -20.32 6.69 -11.87
N GLY A 242 -19.43 5.78 -11.50
CA GLY A 242 -19.60 4.93 -10.31
C GLY A 242 -19.79 5.74 -9.03
N TRP A 243 -18.94 6.75 -8.81
CA TRP A 243 -19.06 7.64 -7.65
C TRP A 243 -20.32 8.51 -7.67
N LYS A 244 -20.74 8.99 -8.85
CA LYS A 244 -22.00 9.73 -8.99
C LYS A 244 -23.18 8.87 -8.55
N LYS A 245 -23.23 7.61 -8.99
CA LYS A 245 -24.26 6.64 -8.59
C LYS A 245 -24.22 6.40 -7.08
N PHE A 246 -23.03 6.14 -6.52
CA PHE A 246 -22.87 5.86 -5.09
C PHE A 246 -23.38 7.00 -4.21
N GLY A 247 -23.00 8.25 -4.52
CA GLY A 247 -23.41 9.42 -3.75
C GLY A 247 -24.93 9.65 -3.72
N SER A 248 -25.65 9.21 -4.76
CA SER A 248 -27.10 9.32 -4.87
C SER A 248 -27.87 8.05 -4.47
N ASP A 249 -27.19 6.93 -4.19
CA ASP A 249 -27.87 5.66 -3.91
C ASP A 249 -28.64 5.74 -2.56
N PRO A 250 -29.93 5.36 -2.51
CA PRO A 250 -30.70 5.37 -1.27
C PRO A 250 -30.10 4.49 -0.17
N ARG A 251 -29.43 3.39 -0.51
CA ARG A 251 -28.75 2.51 0.46
C ARG A 251 -27.60 3.26 1.15
N TRP A 252 -26.80 4.00 0.38
CA TRP A 252 -25.76 4.88 0.93
C TRP A 252 -26.36 5.98 1.80
N THR A 253 -27.40 6.65 1.32
CA THR A 253 -28.06 7.75 2.06
C THR A 253 -28.61 7.27 3.40
N SER A 254 -29.24 6.08 3.42
CA SER A 254 -29.72 5.47 4.66
C SER A 254 -28.57 5.11 5.60
N MET A 255 -27.50 4.49 5.10
CA MET A 255 -26.34 4.11 5.94
C MET A 255 -25.62 5.35 6.50
N LYS A 256 -25.40 6.38 5.68
CA LYS A 256 -24.76 7.62 6.08
C LYS A 256 -25.49 8.31 7.23
N ASN A 257 -26.82 8.21 7.25
CA ASN A 257 -27.68 8.84 8.26
C ASN A 257 -28.01 7.92 9.44
N ASP A 258 -27.51 6.68 9.47
CA ASP A 258 -27.70 5.75 10.60
C ASP A 258 -26.93 6.28 11.83
N PRO A 259 -27.61 6.59 12.96
CA PRO A 259 -26.96 7.09 14.17
C PRO A 259 -25.85 6.18 14.72
N ARG A 260 -25.89 4.87 14.43
CA ARG A 260 -24.82 3.93 14.82
C ARG A 260 -23.45 4.29 14.24
N TYR A 261 -23.43 5.02 13.12
CA TYR A 261 -22.22 5.40 12.39
C TYR A 261 -21.89 6.89 12.50
N ALA A 262 -22.59 7.64 13.36
CA ALA A 262 -22.37 9.06 13.53
C ALA A 262 -20.92 9.38 13.92
N ASP A 263 -20.37 10.42 13.27
CA ASP A 263 -19.05 11.00 13.55
C ASP A 263 -17.89 9.99 13.53
N ASN A 264 -18.00 8.95 12.70
CA ASN A 264 -16.98 7.91 12.61
C ASN A 264 -15.84 8.24 11.64
N THR A 265 -15.89 9.38 10.96
CA THR A 265 -14.86 9.85 10.03
C THR A 265 -14.58 11.32 10.27
N SER A 266 -13.32 11.67 10.55
CA SER A 266 -12.87 13.05 10.79
C SER A 266 -12.31 13.69 9.53
N ARG A 267 -11.66 12.91 8.66
CA ARG A 267 -11.06 13.40 7.41
C ARG A 267 -11.10 12.33 6.34
N ASN A 268 -11.37 12.76 5.11
CA ASN A 268 -11.32 11.92 3.91
C ASN A 268 -10.31 12.53 2.94
N THR A 269 -9.26 11.78 2.62
CA THR A 269 -8.27 12.18 1.61
C THR A 269 -8.40 11.24 0.42
N SER A 270 -8.65 11.79 -0.77
CA SER A 270 -8.72 11.05 -2.04
C SER A 270 -7.50 11.37 -2.90
N ARG A 271 -6.90 10.33 -3.50
CA ARG A 271 -5.81 10.43 -4.46
C ARG A 271 -6.14 9.57 -5.66
N PHE A 272 -6.17 10.18 -6.84
CA PHE A 272 -6.27 9.45 -8.10
C PHE A 272 -4.89 8.97 -8.50
N LEU A 273 -4.86 7.74 -9.01
CA LEU A 273 -3.66 6.97 -9.25
C LEU A 273 -3.69 6.42 -10.68
N ALA A 274 -2.55 6.52 -11.36
CA ALA A 274 -2.27 5.81 -12.60
C ALA A 274 -1.32 4.64 -12.30
N PRO A 275 -1.59 3.43 -12.83
CA PRO A 275 -0.65 2.32 -12.71
C PRO A 275 0.60 2.59 -13.56
N LYS A 276 1.77 2.24 -13.06
CA LYS A 276 2.98 2.14 -13.88
C LYS A 276 2.82 0.99 -14.90
N PRO A 277 3.52 1.02 -16.05
CA PRO A 277 3.41 -0.03 -17.07
C PRO A 277 3.70 -1.45 -16.56
N TYR A 278 4.59 -1.56 -15.56
CA TYR A 278 4.99 -2.81 -14.92
C TYR A 278 4.15 -3.17 -13.68
N SER A 279 3.13 -2.38 -13.33
CA SER A 279 2.18 -2.72 -12.24
C SER A 279 1.45 -4.03 -12.55
N GLN A 280 1.35 -4.92 -11.55
CA GLN A 280 0.62 -6.18 -11.70
C GLN A 280 -0.89 -6.03 -11.44
N ILE A 281 -1.29 -4.95 -10.74
CA ILE A 281 -2.69 -4.56 -10.55
C ILE A 281 -3.17 -3.74 -11.72
#